data_AF-A0A392PRW6-F1
#
_entry.id   AF-A0A392PRW6-F1
#
_cell.length_a   1.000
_cell.length_b   1.000
_cell.length_c   1.000
_cell.angle_alpha   90.00
_cell.angle_beta   90.00
_cell.angle_gamma   90.00
#
_symmetry.space_group_name_H-M   'P 1'
#
loop_
_entity.id
_entity.type
_entity.pdbx_description
1 polymer ?
#
loop_
_entity_poly.entity_id
_entity_poly.type
_entity_poly.pdbx_seq_one_letter_code
_entity_poly.pdbx_strand_id
1 'polypeptide(L)' 'MEAKYQKAKSNPGYARVKESAEVIGTWDDHDYGLNDAGKEFHGKRTNQKLLLDFLDEPEDSP' A
#
# COMPACT_ATOMS: atom_id res chain seq x y z
N MET A 1 1.08 -9.65 -0.83
CA MET A 1 1.42 -8.31 -0.30
C MET A 1 0.74 -7.99 1.02
N GLU A 2 -0.53 -8.37 1.18
CA GLU A 2 -1.33 -8.17 2.39
C GLU A 2 -0.58 -8.36 3.72
N ALA A 3 0.04 -9.52 3.96
CA ALA A 3 0.78 -9.77 5.21
C ALA A 3 1.94 -8.78 5.46
N LYS A 4 2.59 -8.27 4.41
CA LYS A 4 3.64 -7.25 4.55
C LYS A 4 3.03 -5.90 4.94
N TYR A 5 1.91 -5.52 4.33
CA TYR A 5 1.18 -4.31 4.71
C TYR A 5 0.64 -4.38 6.14
N GLN A 6 0.08 -5.52 6.57
CA GLN A 6 -0.37 -5.69 7.95
C GLN A 6 0.79 -5.59 8.95
N LYS A 7 1.96 -6.13 8.61
CA LYS A 7 3.18 -5.98 9.41
C LYS A 7 3.65 -4.51 9.49
N ALA A 8 3.57 -3.76 8.39
CA ALA A 8 3.90 -2.34 8.38
C ALA A 8 2.88 -1.51 9.18
N LYS A 9 1.58 -1.77 9.00
CA LYS A 9 0.48 -1.04 9.64
C LYS A 9 0.45 -1.24 11.16
N SER A 10 0.81 -2.43 11.61
CA SER A 10 0.95 -2.77 13.04
C SER A 10 2.27 -2.29 13.66
N ASN A 11 3.19 -1.70 12.88
CA ASN A 11 4.43 -1.17 13.42
C ASN A 11 4.13 0.05 14.34
N PRO A 12 4.57 0.04 15.62
CA PRO A 12 4.28 1.14 16.54
C PRO A 12 4.87 2.50 16.14
N GLY A 13 5.91 2.52 15.30
CA GLY A 13 6.46 3.75 14.73
C GLY A 13 5.55 4.33 13.65
N TYR A 14 5.03 3.47 12.77
CA TYR A 14 4.08 3.89 11.74
C TYR A 14 2.77 4.40 12.35
N ALA A 15 2.23 3.69 13.36
CA ALA A 15 1.04 4.12 14.08
C ALA A 15 1.20 5.53 14.68
N ARG A 16 2.35 5.83 15.32
CA ARG A 16 2.65 7.15 15.87
C ARG A 16 2.70 8.26 14.81
N VAL A 17 3.21 7.97 13.61
CA VAL A 17 3.20 8.95 12.52
C VAL A 17 1.76 9.22 12.08
N LYS A 18 0.93 8.19 11.89
CA LYS A 18 -0.48 8.35 11.51
C LYS A 18 -1.31 9.13 12.53
N GLU A 19 -0.97 9.05 13.82
CA GLU A 19 -1.64 9.81 14.87
C GLU A 19 -1.26 11.30 14.86
N SER A 20 -0.11 11.66 14.29
CA SER A 20 0.47 13.02 14.37
C SER A 20 0.54 13.75 13.03
N ALA A 21 0.37 13.05 11.91
CA ALA A 21 0.45 13.58 10.57
C ALA A 21 -0.47 12.83 9.60
N GLU A 22 -0.96 13.54 8.59
CA GLU A 22 -1.61 12.92 7.44
C GLU A 22 -0.58 12.12 6.64
N VAL A 23 -0.95 10.89 6.27
CA VAL A 23 -0.10 10.00 5.48
C VAL A 23 -0.72 9.83 4.10
N ILE A 24 -0.10 10.45 3.11
CA ILE A 24 -0.49 10.35 1.70
C ILE A 24 0.50 9.42 1.00
N GLY A 25 -0.01 8.37 0.33
CA GLY A 25 0.80 7.33 -0.29
C GLY A 25 0.94 7.44 -1.80
N THR A 26 2.00 6.84 -2.33
CA THR A 26 2.16 6.46 -3.75
C THR A 26 2.71 5.03 -3.81
N TRP A 27 2.84 4.46 -4.99
CA TRP A 27 3.13 3.04 -5.20
C TRP A 27 3.99 2.79 -6.42
N ASP A 28 4.86 1.77 -6.31
CA ASP A 28 5.72 1.30 -7.38
C ASP A 28 5.57 -0.23 -7.61
N ASP A 29 6.51 -0.81 -8.34
CA ASP A 29 6.55 -2.24 -8.66
C ASP A 29 6.83 -3.14 -7.45
N HIS A 30 7.51 -2.66 -6.41
CA HIS A 30 7.71 -3.42 -5.17
C HIS A 30 6.39 -3.62 -4.42
N ASP A 31 5.47 -2.66 -4.52
CA ASP A 31 4.09 -2.79 -4.04
C ASP A 31 3.29 -3.81 -4.87
N TYR A 32 3.72 -4.12 -6.09
CA TYR A 32 3.17 -5.20 -6.89
C TYR A 32 3.72 -6.57 -6.48
N GLY A 33 4.77 -6.59 -5.65
CA GLY A 33 5.46 -7.81 -5.24
C GLY A 33 6.28 -8.47 -6.34
N LEU A 34 6.61 -7.74 -7.42
CA LEU A 34 7.41 -8.21 -8.55
C LEU A 34 8.34 -7.08 -9.01
N ASN A 35 9.65 -7.36 -9.09
CA ASN A 35 10.62 -6.39 -9.58
C ASN A 35 10.41 -6.09 -11.07
N ASP A 36 10.62 -4.83 -11.45
CA ASP A 36 10.53 -4.31 -12.83
C ASP A 36 9.15 -4.54 -13.46
N ALA A 37 8.12 -4.66 -12.62
CA ALA A 37 6.75 -4.91 -13.04
C ALA A 37 6.07 -3.63 -13.52
N GLY A 38 5.93 -3.50 -14.83
CA GLY A 38 5.21 -2.38 -15.46
C GLY A 38 3.69 -2.56 -15.51
N LYS A 39 3.05 -1.77 -16.38
CA LYS A 39 1.61 -1.81 -16.67
C LYS A 39 1.05 -3.19 -17.07
N GLU A 40 1.90 -4.09 -17.55
CA GLU A 40 1.51 -5.43 -18.01
C GLU A 40 1.31 -6.44 -16.85
N PHE A 41 1.61 -6.03 -15.62
CA PHE A 41 1.42 -6.88 -14.46
C PHE A 41 -0.06 -7.07 -14.14
N HIS A 42 -0.54 -8.30 -14.32
CA HIS A 42 -1.96 -8.64 -14.18
C HIS A 42 -2.49 -8.49 -12.74
N GLY A 43 -1.61 -8.64 -11.74
CA GLY A 43 -1.97 -8.50 -10.33
C GLY A 43 -2.04 -7.04 -9.83
N LYS A 44 -1.85 -6.04 -10.72
CA LYS A 44 -1.77 -4.63 -10.33
C LYS A 44 -3.04 -4.15 -9.64
N ARG A 45 -4.23 -4.52 -10.12
CA ARG A 45 -5.50 -4.15 -9.49
C ARG A 45 -5.68 -4.74 -8.08
N THR A 46 -5.29 -5.99 -7.89
CA THR A 46 -5.38 -6.64 -6.58
C THR A 46 -4.41 -5.98 -5.60
N ASN A 47 -3.18 -5.70 -6.02
CA ASN A 47 -2.21 -5.04 -5.15
C ASN A 47 -2.56 -3.57 -4.89
N GLN A 48 -3.19 -2.87 -5.85
CA GLN A 48 -3.73 -1.53 -5.63
C GLN A 48 -4.73 -1.52 -4.48
N LYS A 49 -5.69 -2.45 -4.48
CA LYS A 49 -6.67 -2.57 -3.39
C LYS A 49 -5.99 -2.78 -2.04
N LEU A 50 -4.99 -3.66 -1.99
CA LEU A 50 -4.22 -3.90 -0.77
C LEU A 50 -3.44 -2.67 -0.27
N LEU A 51 -2.96 -1.82 -1.19
CA LEU A 51 -2.33 -0.55 -0.84
C LEU A 51 -3.36 0.45 -0.30
N LEU A 52 -4.51 0.59 -0.97
CA LEU A 52 -5.59 1.49 -0.53
C LEU A 52 -6.09 1.09 0.87
N ASP A 53 -6.30 -0.21 1.10
CA ASP A 53 -6.62 -0.75 2.43
C ASP A 53 -5.53 -0.45 3.48
N PHE A 54 -4.26 -0.45 3.07
CA PHE A 54 -3.15 -0.09 3.96
C PHE A 54 -3.17 1.39 4.34
N LEU A 55 -3.46 2.26 3.38
CA LEU A 55 -3.54 3.71 3.53
C LEU A 55 -4.86 4.18 4.18
N ASP A 56 -5.86 3.29 4.30
CA ASP A 56 -7.25 3.64 4.67
C ASP A 56 -7.93 4.57 3.64
N GLU A 57 -7.60 4.38 2.36
CA GLU A 57 -8.14 5.12 1.23
C GLU A 57 -9.35 4.41 0.60
N PRO A 58 -10.31 5.14 0.01
CA PRO A 58 -11.39 4.55 -0.79
C PRO A 58 -10.87 3.74 -2.00
N GLU A 59 -11.64 2.73 -2.45
CA GLU A 59 -11.27 1.92 -3.62
C GLU A 59 -11.18 2.72 -4.93
N ASP A 60 -11.83 3.88 -5.00
CA ASP A 60 -11.85 4.80 -6.14
C ASP A 60 -10.88 5.98 -5.97
N SER A 61 -10.00 5.95 -4.97
CA SER A 61 -8.93 6.92 -4.80
C SER A 61 -8.01 6.91 -6.05
N PRO A 62 -7.58 8.10 -6.54
CA PRO A 62 -6.96 8.27 -7.86
C PRO A 62 -5.63 7.52 -8.08
#